data_AF-A0A3M1WVV9-F1
#
_entry.id   AF-A0A3M1WVV9-F1
#
_cell.length_a   1.000
_cell.length_b   1.000
_cell.length_c   1.000
_cell.angle_alpha   90.00
_cell.angle_beta   90.00
_cell.angle_gamma   90.00
#
_symmetry.space_group_name_H-M   'P 1'
#
loop_
_entity.id
_entity.type
_entity.pdbx_description
1 polymer ?
#
loop_
_entity_poly.entity_id
_entity_poly.type
_entity_poly.pdbx_seq_one_letter_code
_entity_poly.pdbx_strand_id
1 'polypeptide(L)'
;KIKGPLRPIVPEKERAFLLASLSFVDAVVLFDDETPITLIEELLPDLLVKGADWKVEEIVGREVVERAGGSVRTVPLVEGRSTTAIIEKILDLYGKRSP
;
A
#
# COMPACT_ATOMS: atom_id res chain seq x y z
N LYS A 1 12.33 8.24 2.39
CA LYS A 1 11.68 6.91 2.64
C LYS A 1 10.63 7.05 3.74
N ILE A 2 9.36 6.79 3.44
CA ILE A 2 8.20 7.03 4.33
C ILE A 2 8.22 6.19 5.63
N LYS A 3 8.83 5.00 5.64
CA LYS A 3 8.73 4.04 6.76
C LYS A 3 10.06 3.74 7.48
N GLY A 4 11.04 4.64 7.39
CA GLY A 4 12.33 4.52 8.07
C GLY A 4 13.38 3.64 7.36
N PRO A 5 14.61 3.56 7.89
CA PRO A 5 15.76 2.96 7.20
C PRO A 5 15.70 1.42 7.12
N LEU A 6 15.07 0.77 8.10
CA LEU A 6 14.96 -0.70 8.18
C LEU A 6 13.87 -1.28 7.25
N ARG A 7 13.28 -0.45 6.37
CA ARG A 7 12.17 -0.85 5.49
C ARG A 7 12.46 -0.57 4.02
N PRO A 8 11.86 -1.36 3.10
CA PRO A 8 10.96 -2.50 3.34
C PRO A 8 11.70 -3.75 3.85
N ILE A 9 10.97 -4.67 4.50
CA ILE A 9 11.51 -5.99 4.92
C ILE A 9 11.57 -6.95 3.73
N VAL A 10 10.50 -6.95 2.93
CA VAL A 10 10.36 -7.78 1.73
C VAL A 10 10.70 -6.93 0.51
N PRO A 11 11.67 -7.33 -0.34
CA PRO A 11 12.01 -6.63 -1.58
C PRO A 11 10.80 -6.46 -2.52
N GLU A 12 10.84 -5.46 -3.39
CA GLU A 12 9.69 -5.08 -4.22
C GLU A 12 9.21 -6.17 -5.18
N LYS A 13 10.13 -6.94 -5.78
CA LYS A 13 9.79 -8.03 -6.72
C LYS A 13 9.02 -9.15 -6.02
N GLU A 14 9.41 -9.48 -4.79
CA GLU A 14 8.73 -10.48 -3.97
C GLU A 14 7.34 -9.99 -3.52
N ARG A 15 7.21 -8.70 -3.14
CA ARG A 15 5.90 -8.11 -2.83
C ARG A 15 4.98 -8.12 -4.05
N ALA A 16 5.50 -7.75 -5.22
CA ALA A 16 4.73 -7.75 -6.46
C ALA A 16 4.28 -9.16 -6.83
N PHE A 17 5.16 -10.15 -6.72
CA PHE A 17 4.82 -11.56 -6.94
C PHE A 17 3.70 -12.04 -6.01
N LEU A 18 3.79 -11.74 -4.71
CA LEU A 18 2.75 -12.10 -3.75
C LEU A 18 1.40 -11.46 -4.10
N LEU A 19 1.39 -10.16 -4.43
CA LEU A 19 0.15 -9.47 -4.84
C LEU A 19 -0.43 -10.06 -6.12
N ALA A 20 0.40 -10.37 -7.12
CA ALA A 20 -0.02 -10.97 -8.38
C ALA A 20 -0.55 -12.41 -8.22
N SER A 21 -0.26 -13.08 -7.11
CA SER A 21 -0.79 -14.43 -6.82
C SER A 21 -2.23 -14.42 -6.30
N LEU A 22 -2.79 -13.26 -5.97
CA LEU A 22 -4.16 -13.13 -5.47
C LEU A 22 -5.15 -13.21 -6.64
N SER A 23 -6.16 -14.09 -6.54
CA SER A 23 -7.08 -14.38 -7.65
C SER A 23 -7.90 -13.19 -8.14
N PHE A 24 -8.00 -12.11 -7.35
CA PHE A 24 -8.74 -10.89 -7.65
C PHE A 24 -7.85 -9.73 -8.11
N VAL A 25 -6.55 -9.98 -8.35
CA VAL A 25 -5.61 -8.99 -8.87
C VAL A 25 -5.33 -9.28 -10.34
N ASP A 26 -5.75 -8.38 -11.22
CA ASP A 26 -5.52 -8.50 -12.67
C ASP A 26 -4.11 -8.07 -13.08
N ALA A 27 -3.56 -7.04 -12.40
CA ALA A 27 -2.25 -6.49 -12.71
C ALA A 27 -1.58 -5.88 -11.48
N VAL A 28 -0.24 -5.92 -11.47
CA VAL A 28 0.61 -5.23 -10.48
C VAL A 28 1.64 -4.40 -11.23
N VAL A 29 1.71 -3.11 -10.91
CA VAL A 29 2.65 -2.18 -11.54
C VAL A 29 3.63 -1.67 -10.48
N LEU A 30 4.92 -1.80 -10.76
CA LEU A 30 5.99 -1.15 -9.98
C LEU A 30 6.23 0.25 -10.55
N PHE A 31 6.45 1.23 -9.68
CA PHE A 31 6.76 2.61 -10.03
C PHE A 31 7.82 3.15 -9.07
N ASP A 32 8.68 4.03 -9.56
CA ASP A 32 9.82 4.58 -8.81
C ASP A 32 9.55 5.98 -8.23
N ASP A 33 8.47 6.63 -8.67
CA ASP A 33 8.10 7.96 -8.22
C ASP A 33 7.75 7.98 -6.71
N GLU A 34 8.01 9.13 -6.07
CA GLU A 34 7.70 9.31 -4.64
C GLU A 34 6.21 9.12 -4.32
N THR A 35 5.37 9.45 -5.29
CA THR A 35 3.92 9.27 -5.23
C THR A 35 3.43 8.64 -6.53
N PRO A 36 2.30 7.92 -6.53
CA PRO A 36 1.79 7.24 -7.74
C PRO A 36 1.13 8.21 -8.75
N ILE A 37 1.33 9.53 -8.64
CA ILE A 37 0.57 10.52 -9.41
C ILE A 37 0.71 10.32 -10.93
N THR A 38 1.93 10.13 -11.43
CA THR A 38 2.19 9.92 -12.86
C THR A 38 1.51 8.65 -13.35
N LEU A 39 1.58 7.57 -12.57
CA LEU A 39 0.87 6.32 -12.90
C LEU A 39 -0.65 6.48 -12.90
N ILE A 40 -1.20 7.26 -11.96
CA ILE A 40 -2.63 7.56 -11.90
C ILE A 40 -3.07 8.41 -13.09
N GLU A 41 -2.26 9.37 -13.53
CA GLU A 41 -2.53 10.18 -14.73
C GLU A 41 -2.49 9.36 -16.01
N GLU A 42 -1.57 8.40 -16.11
CA GLU A 42 -1.47 7.49 -17.26
C GLU A 42 -2.60 6.46 -17.33
N LEU A 43 -2.94 5.85 -16.20
CA LEU A 43 -4.00 4.83 -16.13
C LEU A 43 -5.41 5.43 -16.08
N LEU A 44 -5.54 6.62 -15.49
CA LEU A 44 -6.78 7.37 -15.30
C LEU A 44 -7.96 6.49 -14.83
N PRO A 45 -7.88 5.90 -13.61
CA PRO A 45 -8.85 4.91 -13.18
C PRO A 45 -10.23 5.53 -12.90
N ASP A 46 -11.30 4.79 -13.20
CA ASP A 46 -12.66 5.17 -12.83
C ASP A 46 -12.89 5.19 -11.30
N LEU A 47 -12.12 4.37 -10.57
CA LEU A 47 -12.19 4.25 -9.11
C LEU A 47 -10.80 4.13 -8.50
N LEU A 48 -10.42 5.09 -7.64
CA LEU A 48 -9.19 5.07 -6.85
C LEU A 48 -9.51 4.76 -5.39
N VAL A 49 -8.85 3.74 -4.83
CA VAL A 49 -9.10 3.28 -3.45
C VAL A 49 -7.85 3.38 -2.60
N LYS A 50 -7.99 3.94 -1.39
CA LYS A 50 -6.93 3.95 -0.36
C LYS A 50 -7.45 3.38 0.96
N GLY A 51 -6.56 2.95 1.85
CA GLY A 51 -6.94 2.63 3.22
C GLY A 51 -7.49 3.85 3.96
N ALA A 52 -8.33 3.62 4.97
CA ALA A 52 -8.92 4.66 5.82
C ALA A 52 -7.91 5.37 6.75
N ASP A 53 -6.61 5.12 6.57
CA ASP A 53 -5.53 5.86 7.24
C ASP A 53 -5.36 7.29 6.71
N TRP A 54 -6.04 7.65 5.63
CA TRP A 54 -6.00 8.98 5.02
C TRP A 54 -7.39 9.58 4.90
N LYS A 55 -7.50 10.89 5.10
CA LYS A 55 -8.68 11.62 4.67
C LYS A 55 -8.76 11.58 3.14
N VAL A 56 -9.97 11.48 2.58
CA VAL A 56 -10.15 11.38 1.13
C VAL A 56 -9.48 12.56 0.42
N GLU A 57 -9.55 13.75 1.03
CA GLU A 57 -9.00 14.99 0.51
C GLU A 57 -7.46 14.97 0.40
N GLU A 58 -6.79 14.09 1.15
CA GLU A 58 -5.32 13.95 1.20
C GLU A 58 -4.81 12.84 0.26
N ILE A 59 -5.70 12.13 -0.45
CA ILE A 59 -5.31 11.04 -1.36
C ILE A 59 -4.71 11.62 -2.63
N VAL A 60 -3.43 11.29 -2.88
CA VAL A 60 -2.74 11.62 -4.13
C VAL A 60 -3.50 11.05 -5.32
N GLY A 61 -3.73 11.88 -6.35
CA GLY A 61 -4.46 11.51 -7.56
C GLY A 61 -5.97 11.76 -7.48
N ARG A 62 -6.50 12.20 -6.33
CA ARG A 62 -7.94 12.51 -6.20
C ARG A 62 -8.44 13.48 -7.25
N GLU A 63 -7.79 14.64 -7.37
CA GLU A 63 -8.25 15.67 -8.31
C GLU A 63 -8.19 15.19 -9.76
N VAL A 64 -7.17 14.40 -10.12
CA VAL A 64 -7.01 13.83 -11.46
C VAL A 64 -8.20 12.92 -11.78
N VAL A 65 -8.50 11.99 -10.88
CA VAL A 65 -9.60 11.02 -11.05
C VAL A 65 -10.97 11.70 -11.04
N GLU A 66 -11.23 12.60 -10.10
CA GLU A 66 -12.53 13.30 -9.99
C GLU A 66 -12.79 14.23 -11.18
N ARG A 67 -11.77 14.94 -11.70
CA ARG A 67 -11.91 15.77 -12.90
C ARG A 67 -12.20 14.96 -14.16
N ALA A 68 -11.75 13.71 -14.21
CA ALA A 68 -12.04 12.77 -15.29
C ALA A 68 -13.41 12.06 -15.11
N GLY A 69 -14.18 12.39 -14.07
CA GLY A 69 -15.48 11.78 -13.79
C GLY A 69 -15.43 10.49 -12.97
N GLY A 70 -14.24 10.07 -12.52
CA GLY A 70 -14.06 8.94 -11.62
C GLY A 70 -14.40 9.26 -10.17
N SER A 71 -14.14 8.30 -9.28
CA SER A 71 -14.43 8.39 -7.86
C SER A 71 -13.24 8.00 -7.00
N VAL A 72 -13.12 8.62 -5.82
CA VAL A 72 -12.17 8.19 -4.79
C VAL A 72 -12.91 7.64 -3.59
N ARG A 73 -12.43 6.52 -3.02
CA ARG A 73 -13.01 5.87 -1.84
C ARG A 73 -11.93 5.45 -0.86
N THR A 74 -12.30 5.37 0.41
CA THR A 74 -11.49 4.72 1.44
C THR A 74 -12.08 3.38 1.84
N VAL A 75 -11.22 2.44 2.25
CA VAL A 75 -11.63 1.15 2.81
C VAL A 75 -11.13 1.01 4.25
N PRO A 76 -11.94 0.43 5.15
CA PRO A 76 -11.55 0.27 6.54
C PRO A 76 -10.32 -0.64 6.65
N LEU A 77 -9.42 -0.30 7.57
CA LEU A 77 -8.29 -1.14 7.91
C LEU A 77 -8.73 -2.28 8.84
N VAL A 78 -8.12 -3.45 8.68
CA VAL A 78 -8.35 -4.58 9.59
C VAL A 78 -7.53 -4.35 10.86
N GLU A 79 -8.21 -4.23 11.99
CA GLU A 79 -7.58 -3.97 13.30
C GLU A 79 -6.54 -5.06 13.65
N GLY A 80 -5.43 -4.63 14.26
CA GLY A 80 -4.34 -5.52 14.68
C GLY A 80 -3.53 -6.14 13.53
N ARG A 81 -3.82 -5.79 12.26
CA ARG A 81 -3.08 -6.29 11.08
C ARG A 81 -2.17 -5.23 10.53
N SER A 82 -0.89 -5.31 10.87
CA SER A 82 0.15 -4.48 10.26
C SER A 82 1.50 -5.21 10.24
N THR A 83 2.41 -4.80 9.35
CA THR A 83 3.79 -5.32 9.36
C THR A 83 4.48 -5.02 10.68
N THR A 84 4.20 -3.87 11.31
CA THR A 84 4.73 -3.54 12.64
C THR A 84 4.28 -4.55 13.68
N ALA A 85 2.99 -4.86 13.73
CA ALA A 85 2.43 -5.84 14.68
C ALA A 85 3.00 -7.25 14.47
N ILE A 86 3.29 -7.63 13.22
CA ILE A 86 3.97 -8.90 12.92
C ILE A 86 5.40 -8.91 13.50
N ILE A 87 6.16 -7.84 13.31
CA ILE A 87 7.52 -7.72 13.85
C ILE A 87 7.50 -7.77 15.38
N GLU A 88 6.64 -6.98 16.02
CA GLU A 88 6.49 -6.95 17.47
C GLU A 88 6.15 -8.33 18.02
N LYS A 89 5.19 -9.02 17.40
CA LYS A 89 4.85 -10.40 17.77
C LYS A 89 6.04 -11.36 17.64
N ILE A 90 6.88 -11.22 16.62
CA ILE A 90 8.10 -12.05 16.47
C ILE A 90 9.10 -11.73 17.59
N LEU A 91 9.32 -10.45 17.90
CA LEU A 91 10.23 -10.03 18.96
C LEU A 91 9.75 -10.48 20.35
N ASP A 92 8.45 -10.46 20.61
CA ASP A 92 7.89 -10.93 21.88
C ASP A 92 8.05 -12.45 22.05
N LEU A 93 7.83 -13.22 20.99
CA LEU A 93 7.91 -14.68 21.02
C LEU A 93 9.34 -15.22 20.98
N TYR A 94 10.25 -14.53 20.28
CA TYR A 94 11.59 -15.04 19.96
C TYR A 94 12.74 -14.13 20.39
N GLY A 95 12.50 -12.85 20.68
CA GLY A 95 13.54 -11.86 20.99
C GLY A 95 14.24 -12.03 22.34
N LYS A 96 13.68 -12.84 23.25
CA LYS A 96 14.30 -13.19 24.55
C LYS A 96 14.82 -14.63 24.63
N ARG A 97 14.74 -15.41 23.54
CA ARG A 97 15.38 -16.73 23.52
C ARG A 97 16.89 -16.54 23.40
N SER A 98 17.58 -16.50 24.54
CA SER A 98 18.98 -16.94 24.57
C SER A 98 19.03 -18.40 24.10
N PRO A 99 20.04 -18.79 23.31
CA PRO A 99 20.23 -20.18 22.88
C PRO A 99 20.31 -21.14 24.08
#